data_AF-A0A2E8E4A1-F1
#
_entry.id   AF-A0A2E8E4A1-F1
#
_cell.length_a   1.000
_cell.length_b   1.000
_cell.length_c   1.000
_cell.angle_alpha   90.00
_cell.angle_beta   90.00
_cell.angle_gamma   90.00
#
_symmetry.space_group_name_H-M   'P 1'
#
loop_
_entity.id
_entity.type
_entity.pdbx_description
1 polymer ?
#
loop_
_entity_poly.entity_id
_entity_poly.type
_entity_poly.pdbx_seq_one_letter_code
_entity_poly.pdbx_strand_id
1 'polypeptide(L)'
;MGVLAMLILCAGVIGTGAGQDDAEAEAVRLAIRTLSEHLAVDEETITLDEVMAVDWRDASLGCPEPGRSDAQIIMSGFRVTLAVAMENEERIHRVHVAGTRAVVCEQPAASRNQGPIPDRGLLR
;
A
#
# COMPACT_ATOMS: atom_id res chain seq x y z
N MET A 1 12.02 60.98 6.69
CA MET A 1 11.93 60.10 7.87
C MET A 1 10.59 59.33 7.80
N GLY A 2 10.36 58.23 7.10
CA GLY A 2 11.25 57.27 6.46
C GLY A 2 11.44 55.97 7.28
N VAL A 3 10.39 55.23 7.66
CA VAL A 3 10.47 53.80 8.08
C VAL A 3 9.07 53.16 7.88
N LEU A 4 8.82 52.51 6.73
CA LEU A 4 8.86 51.05 6.51
C LEU A 4 7.51 50.36 6.81
N ALA A 5 6.65 50.32 5.79
CA ALA A 5 5.58 49.34 5.69
C ALA A 5 6.24 47.95 5.56
N MET A 6 6.18 47.15 6.62
CA MET A 6 6.67 45.77 6.61
C MET A 6 5.61 44.90 5.93
N LEU A 7 5.69 44.84 4.60
CA LEU A 7 5.08 43.79 3.79
C LEU A 7 5.68 42.45 4.20
N ILE A 8 5.02 41.71 5.09
CA ILE A 8 5.30 40.28 5.25
C ILE A 8 4.62 39.57 4.07
N LEU A 9 5.32 39.58 2.94
CA LEU A 9 5.20 38.57 1.90
C LEU A 9 5.68 37.25 2.52
N CYS A 10 4.77 36.46 3.12
CA CYS A 10 4.98 35.03 3.19
C CYS A 10 4.66 34.45 1.81
N ALA A 11 5.56 34.73 0.86
CA ALA A 11 5.63 33.97 -0.38
C ALA A 11 6.08 32.54 -0.05
N GLY A 12 5.27 31.57 -0.46
CA GLY A 12 5.74 30.23 -0.85
C GLY A 12 6.19 29.31 0.28
N VAL A 13 5.27 28.49 0.79
CA VAL A 13 5.64 27.08 0.98
C VAL A 13 5.73 26.48 -0.42
N ILE A 14 6.96 26.34 -0.90
CA ILE A 14 7.30 25.56 -2.08
C ILE A 14 7.12 24.10 -1.67
N GLY A 15 6.26 23.39 -2.40
CA GLY A 15 5.90 22.02 -2.12
C GLY A 15 7.06 21.03 -2.30
N THR A 16 7.08 20.02 -1.44
CA THR A 16 7.93 18.82 -1.57
C THR A 16 7.13 17.62 -2.11
N GLY A 17 5.98 17.86 -2.75
CA GLY A 17 5.05 16.79 -3.19
C GLY A 17 5.52 16.01 -4.41
N ALA A 18 6.27 16.62 -5.34
CA ALA A 18 6.54 16.01 -6.66
C ALA A 18 7.18 14.61 -6.59
N GLY A 19 8.14 14.39 -5.69
CA GLY A 19 8.78 13.08 -5.56
C GLY A 19 7.91 12.00 -4.89
N GLN A 20 6.96 12.40 -4.05
CA GLN A 20 6.01 11.48 -3.43
C GLN A 20 4.90 11.12 -4.42
N ASP A 21 4.40 12.11 -5.16
CA ASP A 21 3.37 11.94 -6.18
C ASP A 21 3.86 11.00 -7.31
N ASP A 22 5.13 11.13 -7.73
CA ASP A 22 5.74 10.25 -8.72
C ASP A 22 5.88 8.80 -8.23
N ALA A 23 6.30 8.63 -6.97
CA ALA A 23 6.46 7.30 -6.36
C ALA A 23 5.11 6.60 -6.15
N GLU A 24 4.09 7.36 -5.76
CA GLU A 24 2.71 6.88 -5.64
C GLU A 24 2.17 6.44 -7.00
N ALA A 25 2.34 7.25 -8.04
CA ALA A 25 1.90 6.92 -9.40
C ALA A 25 2.60 5.68 -9.96
N GLU A 26 3.90 5.49 -9.70
CA GLU A 26 4.59 4.25 -10.05
C GLU A 26 4.07 3.05 -9.26
N ALA A 27 3.82 3.22 -7.95
CA ALA A 27 3.26 2.15 -7.12
C ALA A 27 1.88 1.70 -7.60
N VAL A 28 1.01 2.65 -7.97
CA VAL A 28 -0.30 2.36 -8.55
C VAL A 28 -0.16 1.61 -9.88
N ARG A 29 0.71 2.07 -10.79
CA ARG A 29 0.95 1.37 -12.08
C ARG A 29 1.48 -0.05 -11.87
N LEU A 30 2.42 -0.24 -10.96
CA LEU A 30 2.95 -1.55 -10.63
C LEU A 30 1.87 -2.44 -10.00
N ALA A 31 1.02 -1.88 -9.14
CA ALA A 31 -0.07 -2.61 -8.50
C ALA A 31 -1.14 -3.08 -9.52
N ILE A 32 -1.56 -2.20 -10.44
CA ILE A 32 -2.53 -2.52 -11.49
C ILE A 32 -2.01 -3.65 -12.37
N ARG A 33 -0.78 -3.53 -12.88
CA ARG A 33 -0.13 -4.57 -13.71
C ARG A 33 -0.06 -5.91 -12.96
N THR A 34 0.38 -5.88 -11.70
CA THR A 34 0.50 -7.09 -10.88
C THR A 34 -0.85 -7.77 -10.66
N LEU A 35 -1.92 -6.99 -10.44
CA LEU A 35 -3.26 -7.53 -10.25
C LEU A 35 -3.85 -8.07 -11.56
N SER A 36 -3.64 -7.35 -12.67
CA SER A 36 -4.04 -7.79 -14.01
C SER A 36 -3.42 -9.14 -14.36
N GLU A 37 -2.10 -9.29 -14.15
CA GLU A 37 -1.38 -10.54 -14.37
C GLU A 37 -1.87 -11.67 -13.44
N HIS A 38 -2.14 -11.36 -12.17
CA HIS A 38 -2.60 -12.33 -11.17
C HIS A 38 -4.01 -12.87 -11.45
N LEU A 39 -4.92 -12.01 -11.91
CA LEU A 39 -6.31 -12.38 -12.21
C LEU A 39 -6.57 -12.73 -13.68
N ALA A 40 -5.59 -12.50 -14.56
CA ALA A 40 -5.71 -12.61 -16.02
C ALA A 40 -6.87 -11.77 -16.60
N VAL A 41 -6.97 -10.51 -16.18
CA VAL A 41 -7.95 -9.51 -16.64
C VAL A 41 -7.27 -8.31 -17.27
N ASP A 42 -7.95 -7.57 -18.15
CA ASP A 42 -7.40 -6.34 -18.74
C ASP A 42 -7.22 -5.24 -17.68
N GLU A 43 -6.11 -4.50 -17.74
CA GLU A 43 -5.84 -3.37 -16.83
C GLU A 43 -6.96 -2.31 -16.87
N GLU A 44 -7.67 -2.18 -17.99
CA GLU A 44 -8.80 -1.26 -18.16
C GLU A 44 -10.01 -1.61 -17.27
N THR A 45 -10.10 -2.84 -16.79
CA THR A 45 -11.16 -3.29 -15.86
C THR A 45 -10.84 -2.99 -14.40
N ILE A 46 -9.63 -2.48 -14.13
CA ILE A 46 -9.09 -2.23 -12.79
C ILE A 46 -9.08 -0.73 -12.53
N THR A 47 -9.72 -0.31 -11.44
CA THR A 47 -9.77 1.08 -11.01
C THR A 47 -9.09 1.26 -9.66
N LEU A 48 -8.46 2.42 -9.46
CA LEU A 48 -7.87 2.78 -8.18
C LEU A 48 -8.97 3.25 -7.22
N ASP A 49 -9.07 2.59 -6.07
CA ASP A 49 -9.97 2.99 -4.98
C ASP A 49 -9.23 3.83 -3.93
N GLU A 50 -8.07 3.36 -3.46
CA GLU A 50 -7.27 4.04 -2.45
C GLU A 50 -5.77 3.74 -2.65
N VAL A 51 -4.91 4.70 -2.33
CA VAL A 51 -3.48 4.47 -2.16
C VAL A 51 -3.00 5.13 -0.88
N MET A 52 -2.19 4.40 -0.11
CA MET A 52 -1.64 4.88 1.16
C MET A 52 -0.17 4.50 1.29
N ALA A 53 0.67 5.44 1.72
CA ALA A 53 2.03 5.14 2.16
C ALA A 53 2.01 4.29 3.44
N VAL A 54 2.79 3.21 3.47
CA VAL A 54 2.86 2.25 4.58
C VAL A 54 4.31 1.79 4.78
N ASP A 55 4.73 1.69 6.04
CA ASP A 55 5.96 1.00 6.44
C ASP A 55 5.65 -0.46 6.81
N TRP A 56 6.11 -1.39 5.98
CA TRP A 56 5.97 -2.82 6.17
C TRP A 56 6.97 -3.31 7.21
N ARG A 57 6.54 -4.12 8.18
CA ARG A 57 7.41 -4.59 9.27
C ARG A 57 8.26 -5.81 8.92
N ASP A 58 8.01 -6.41 7.76
CA ASP A 58 8.67 -7.61 7.30
C ASP A 58 8.76 -7.64 5.77
N ALA A 59 9.62 -8.54 5.26
CA ALA A 59 9.90 -8.69 3.84
C ALA A 59 8.75 -9.30 3.01
N SER A 60 7.69 -9.80 3.68
CA SER A 60 6.47 -10.29 3.02
C SER A 60 5.52 -9.15 2.64
N LEU A 61 5.85 -7.92 3.05
CA LEU A 61 4.98 -6.75 2.90
C LEU A 61 3.62 -6.97 3.57
N GLY A 62 3.59 -7.71 4.68
CA GLY A 62 2.35 -8.06 5.39
C GLY A 62 1.52 -9.19 4.76
N CYS A 63 2.08 -9.91 3.78
CA CYS A 63 1.45 -11.07 3.11
C CYS A 63 2.29 -12.35 3.30
N PRO A 64 2.47 -12.84 4.54
CA PRO A 64 3.36 -13.98 4.80
C PRO A 64 2.77 -15.29 4.25
N GLU A 65 3.61 -16.11 3.64
CA GLU A 65 3.23 -17.46 3.23
C GLU A 65 3.25 -18.41 4.44
N PRO A 66 2.24 -19.30 4.60
CA PRO A 66 2.22 -20.27 5.67
C PRO A 66 3.49 -21.13 5.70
N GLY A 67 4.15 -21.20 6.86
CA GLY A 67 5.33 -22.02 7.05
C GLY A 67 6.66 -21.39 6.60
N ARG A 68 6.64 -20.16 6.09
CA ARG A 68 7.86 -19.36 5.88
C ARG A 68 8.13 -18.45 7.08
N SER A 69 9.42 -18.16 7.29
CA SER A 69 9.88 -17.13 8.21
C SER A 69 10.46 -15.98 7.40
N ASP A 70 9.70 -14.89 7.28
CA ASP A 70 10.13 -13.69 6.57
C ASP A 70 11.06 -12.82 7.43
N ALA A 71 12.00 -12.16 6.76
CA ALA A 71 12.94 -11.25 7.43
C ALA A 71 12.19 -10.08 8.08
N GLN A 72 12.55 -9.78 9.32
CA GLN A 72 12.01 -8.65 10.09
C GLN A 72 12.77 -7.38 9.72
N ILE A 73 12.33 -6.72 8.66
CA ILE A 73 12.93 -5.50 8.12
C ILE A 73 11.83 -4.49 7.83
N ILE A 74 12.08 -3.22 8.19
CA ILE A 74 11.16 -2.14 7.86
C ILE A 74 11.39 -1.72 6.40
N MET A 75 10.34 -1.82 5.58
CA MET A 75 10.36 -1.43 4.16
C MET A 75 9.28 -0.40 3.90
N SER A 76 9.66 0.80 3.47
CA SER A 76 8.69 1.81 3.05
C SER A 76 8.09 1.47 1.69
N GLY A 77 6.81 1.74 1.52
CA GLY A 77 6.09 1.45 0.29
C GLY A 77 4.65 1.93 0.33
N PHE A 78 3.79 1.27 -0.43
CA PHE A 78 2.39 1.68 -0.61
C PHE A 78 1.45 0.49 -0.49
N ARG A 79 0.31 0.70 0.17
CA ARG A 79 -0.86 -0.18 0.07
C ARG A 79 -1.80 0.43 -0.96
N VAL A 80 -2.01 -0.28 -2.05
CA VAL A 80 -2.90 0.12 -3.14
C VAL A 80 -4.16 -0.75 -3.07
N THR A 81 -5.31 -0.13 -2.92
CA THR A 81 -6.63 -0.77 -2.97
C THR A 81 -7.20 -0.54 -4.37
N LEU A 82 -7.50 -1.64 -5.07
CA LEU A 82 -7.97 -1.65 -6.45
C LEU A 82 -9.33 -2.32 -6.51
N ALA A 83 -10.24 -1.74 -7.27
CA ALA A 83 -11.52 -2.35 -7.61
C ALA A 83 -11.43 -2.99 -9.00
N VAL A 84 -11.98 -4.19 -9.15
CA VAL A 84 -12.01 -4.93 -10.42
C VAL A 84 -13.47 -5.19 -10.77
N ALA A 85 -13.90 -4.67 -11.92
CA ALA A 85 -15.23 -4.92 -12.45
C ALA A 85 -15.24 -6.23 -13.26
N MET A 86 -15.89 -7.27 -12.74
CA MET A 86 -16.01 -8.57 -13.41
C MET A 86 -17.48 -8.94 -13.60
N GLU A 87 -17.88 -9.14 -14.86
CA GLU A 87 -19.23 -9.55 -15.29
C GLU A 87 -20.39 -8.74 -14.68
N ASN A 88 -20.71 -8.95 -13.40
CA ASN A 88 -21.80 -8.30 -12.67
C ASN A 88 -21.43 -7.95 -11.20
N GLU A 89 -20.17 -8.06 -10.80
CA GLU A 89 -19.70 -7.73 -9.45
C GLU A 89 -18.42 -6.88 -9.52
N GLU A 90 -18.31 -5.92 -8.61
CA GLU A 90 -17.06 -5.21 -8.34
C GLU A 90 -16.38 -5.86 -7.13
N ARG A 91 -15.12 -6.26 -7.29
CA ARG A 91 -14.34 -6.86 -6.21
C ARG A 91 -13.15 -5.99 -5.84
N ILE A 92 -12.97 -5.77 -4.54
CA ILE A 92 -11.86 -5.01 -3.99
C ILE A 92 -10.68 -5.93 -3.70
N HIS A 93 -9.51 -5.58 -4.22
CA HIS A 93 -8.23 -6.24 -4.03
C HIS A 93 -7.23 -5.28 -3.41
N ARG A 94 -6.34 -5.80 -2.56
CA ARG A 94 -5.24 -5.02 -1.98
C ARG A 94 -3.93 -5.53 -2.54
N VAL A 95 -3.11 -4.61 -3.03
CA VAL A 95 -1.78 -4.88 -3.54
C VAL A 95 -0.79 -4.08 -2.71
N HIS A 96 0.19 -4.78 -2.15
CA HIS A 96 1.21 -4.19 -1.29
C HIS A 96 2.50 -4.03 -2.08
N VAL A 97 3.01 -2.80 -2.12
CA VAL A 97 4.14 -2.40 -2.96
C VAL A 97 5.29 -1.93 -2.08
N ALA A 98 6.52 -2.33 -2.43
CA ALA A 98 7.74 -1.77 -1.87
C ALA A 98 8.88 -1.83 -2.90
N GLY A 99 9.48 -0.68 -3.21
CA GLY A 99 10.45 -0.56 -4.30
C GLY A 99 9.85 -1.02 -5.62
N THR A 100 10.47 -2.01 -6.27
CA THR A 100 10.02 -2.57 -7.56
C THR A 100 9.18 -3.84 -7.39
N ARG A 101 8.77 -4.20 -6.17
CA ARG A 101 8.00 -5.42 -5.89
C ARG A 101 6.58 -5.04 -5.50
N ALA A 102 5.62 -5.81 -5.99
CA ALA A 102 4.22 -5.76 -5.60
C ALA A 102 3.69 -7.16 -5.32
N VAL A 103 2.80 -7.28 -4.34
CA VAL A 103 2.22 -8.55 -3.89
C VAL A 103 0.71 -8.38 -3.77
N VAL A 104 -0.07 -9.21 -4.46
CA VAL A 104 -1.53 -9.28 -4.27
C VAL A 104 -1.82 -9.98 -2.95
N CYS A 105 -2.36 -9.25 -1.99
CA CYS A 105 -2.53 -9.73 -0.62
C CYS A 105 -3.94 -10.32 -0.41
N GLU A 106 -4.08 -11.61 -0.67
CA GLU A 106 -5.31 -12.36 -0.42
C GLU A 106 -5.36 -12.83 1.03
N GLN A 107 -5.52 -11.91 1.99
CA GLN A 107 -5.79 -12.35 3.36
C GLN A 107 -7.24 -12.86 3.45
N PRO A 108 -7.46 -14.15 3.75
CA PRO A 108 -8.82 -14.66 3.95
C PRO A 108 -9.47 -13.92 5.11
N ALA A 109 -10.79 -13.71 5.01
CA ALA A 109 -11.58 -13.00 6.03
C ALA A 109 -11.39 -13.54 7.47
N ALA A 110 -10.97 -14.80 7.62
CA ALA A 110 -10.60 -15.40 8.91
C ALA A 110 -9.43 -14.71 9.63
N SER A 111 -8.53 -14.03 8.89
CA SER A 111 -7.43 -13.25 9.48
C SER A 111 -7.89 -11.91 10.08
N ARG A 112 -9.12 -11.46 9.81
CA ARG A 112 -9.70 -10.28 10.50
C ARG A 112 -10.01 -10.57 11.98
N ASN A 113 -10.13 -11.86 12.34
CA ASN A 113 -10.47 -12.35 13.68
C ASN A 113 -9.37 -13.24 14.28
N GLN A 114 -8.09 -12.96 14.01
CA GLN A 114 -7.02 -13.54 14.84
C GLN A 114 -7.05 -12.86 16.21
N GLY A 115 -7.86 -13.42 17.11
CA GLY A 115 -7.83 -13.09 18.53
C GLY A 115 -6.47 -13.41 19.16
N PRO A 116 -6.24 -13.00 20.43
CA PRO A 116 -4.96 -13.19 21.09
C PRO A 116 -4.51 -14.65 21.00
N ILE A 117 -3.23 -14.84 20.66
CA ILE A 117 -2.56 -16.15 20.64
C ILE A 117 -2.86 -16.82 21.98
N PRO A 118 -3.53 -18.00 22.03
CA PRO A 118 -3.74 -18.68 23.30
C PRO A 118 -2.39 -19.01 23.88
N ASP A 119 -2.15 -18.49 25.09
CA ASP A 119 -0.93 -18.67 25.85
C ASP A 119 -0.66 -20.17 25.92
N ARG A 120 0.41 -20.61 25.24
CA ARG A 120 0.73 -22.02 25.08
C ARG A 120 1.19 -22.51 26.46
N GLY A 121 0.22 -22.97 27.25
CA GLY A 121 0.41 -23.41 28.62
C GLY A 121 1.68 -24.24 28.75
N LEU A 122 2.57 -23.78 29.62
CA LEU A 122 3.72 -24.57 30.06
C LEU A 122 3.21 -25.93 30.51
N LEU A 123 3.59 -26.97 29.77
CA LEU A 123 3.49 -28.34 30.26
C LEU A 123 4.44 -28.45 31.47
N ARG A 124 3.85 -28.56 32.67
CA ARG A 124 4.48 -29.14 33.86
C ARG A 124 3.74 -30.42 34.21
#